data_AF-A0A1Z5SII2-F1
#
_entry.id   AF-A0A1Z5SII2-F1
#
_cell.length_a   1.000
_cell.length_b   1.000
_cell.length_c   1.000
_cell.angle_alpha   90.00
_cell.angle_beta   90.00
_cell.angle_gamma   90.00
#
_symmetry.space_group_name_H-M   'P 1'
#
loop_
_entity.id
_entity.type
_entity.pdbx_description
1 polymer ?
#
loop_
_entity_poly.entity_id
_entity_poly.type
_entity_poly.pdbx_seq_one_letter_code
_entity_poly.pdbx_strand_id
1 'polypeptide(L)'
;MKSENILFILLIIFLFIAALFSRKESKQSLAKFYNITRPTLLKWIRYFQSEIPIDDWQHKRNLTRLEVIGIKASFGSDTSLILTKKQIAELSASDYKTVAENVKRNIDKLGITIDAWESCNIFPPSVSKKILEMLG
;
A
#
# COMPACT_ATOMS: atom_id res chain seq x y z
N MET A 1 -33.12 -20.08 26.89
CA MET A 1 -31.90 -19.30 27.21
C MET A 1 -32.33 -17.97 27.79
N LYS A 2 -31.85 -17.56 28.97
CA LYS A 2 -32.28 -16.30 29.60
C LYS A 2 -31.73 -15.11 28.80
N SER A 3 -32.46 -14.00 28.77
CA SER A 3 -32.03 -12.74 28.11
C SER A 3 -30.66 -12.26 28.62
N GLU A 4 -30.38 -12.48 29.90
CA GLU A 4 -29.09 -12.21 30.56
C GLU A 4 -27.92 -12.97 29.90
N ASN A 5 -28.13 -14.24 29.52
CA ASN A 5 -27.11 -15.04 28.84
C ASN A 5 -26.85 -14.53 27.43
N ILE A 6 -27.89 -14.06 26.71
CA ILE A 6 -27.75 -13.48 25.38
C ILE A 6 -26.95 -12.17 25.46
N LEU A 7 -27.30 -11.29 26.40
CA LEU A 7 -26.57 -10.03 26.62
C LEU A 7 -25.11 -10.26 26.98
N PHE A 8 -24.83 -11.26 27.83
CA PHE A 8 -23.46 -11.62 28.20
C PHE A 8 -22.64 -12.15 27.02
N ILE A 9 -23.24 -13.01 26.18
CA ILE A 9 -22.59 -13.51 24.95
C ILE A 9 -22.29 -12.36 23.98
N LEU A 10 -23.25 -11.44 23.77
CA LEU A 10 -23.06 -10.28 22.91
C LEU A 10 -21.95 -9.35 23.43
N LEU A 11 -21.87 -9.15 24.76
CA LEU A 11 -20.81 -8.36 25.37
C LEU A 11 -19.43 -9.00 25.13
N ILE A 12 -19.29 -10.32 25.30
CA ILE A 12 -18.02 -11.02 25.02
C ILE A 12 -17.62 -10.86 23.55
N ILE A 13 -18.57 -11.04 22.62
CA ILE A 13 -18.32 -10.86 21.19
C ILE A 13 -17.87 -9.41 20.91
N PHE A 14 -18.55 -8.42 21.48
CA PHE A 14 -18.20 -7.01 21.33
C PHE A 14 -16.79 -6.69 21.85
N LEU A 15 -16.45 -7.16 23.06
CA LEU A 15 -15.12 -6.97 23.65
C LEU A 15 -14.03 -7.66 22.81
N PHE A 16 -14.32 -8.85 22.28
CA PHE A 16 -13.39 -9.56 21.40
C PHE A 16 -13.15 -8.80 20.10
N ILE A 17 -14.21 -8.29 19.47
CA ILE A 17 -14.12 -7.45 18.28
C ILE A 17 -13.31 -6.18 18.59
N ALA A 18 -13.61 -5.49 19.68
CA ALA A 18 -12.87 -4.30 20.10
C ALA A 18 -11.36 -4.58 20.31
N ALA A 19 -11.01 -5.72 20.93
CA ALA A 19 -9.64 -6.15 21.10
C ALA A 19 -8.94 -6.45 19.76
N LEU A 20 -9.65 -7.01 18.78
CA LEU A 20 -9.10 -7.25 17.44
C LEU A 20 -8.81 -5.96 16.67
N PHE A 21 -9.56 -4.88 16.93
CA PHE A 21 -9.35 -3.56 16.33
C PHE A 21 -8.35 -2.69 17.10
N SER A 22 -8.09 -2.97 18.38
CA SER A 22 -7.12 -2.24 19.19
C SER A 22 -5.66 -2.65 18.90
N ARG A 23 -5.44 -3.78 18.22
CA ARG A 23 -4.10 -4.23 17.82
C ARG A 23 -3.49 -3.23 16.85
N LYS A 24 -2.37 -2.62 17.28
CA LYS A 24 -1.61 -1.67 16.48
C LYS A 24 -0.44 -2.38 15.79
N GLU A 25 -0.20 -2.05 14.53
CA GLU A 25 0.95 -2.56 13.77
C GLU A 25 2.02 -1.48 13.63
N SER A 26 3.29 -1.86 13.69
CA SER A 26 4.38 -0.92 13.47
C SER A 26 4.58 -0.67 11.96
N LYS A 27 5.03 0.53 11.61
CA LYS A 27 5.45 0.86 10.23
C LYS A 27 6.54 -0.09 9.72
N GLN A 28 7.40 -0.59 10.61
CA GLN A 28 8.44 -1.56 10.26
C GLN A 28 7.84 -2.91 9.86
N SER A 29 6.77 -3.36 10.54
CA SER A 29 6.06 -4.59 10.18
C SER A 29 5.45 -4.47 8.77
N LEU A 30 4.83 -3.33 8.47
CA LEU A 30 4.28 -3.07 7.13
C LEU A 30 5.37 -3.01 6.05
N ALA A 31 6.50 -2.35 6.32
CA ALA A 31 7.63 -2.33 5.40
C ALA A 31 8.19 -3.74 5.16
N LYS A 32 8.28 -4.57 6.21
CA LYS A 32 8.72 -5.97 6.12
C LYS A 32 7.74 -6.82 5.30
N PHE A 33 6.43 -6.60 5.44
CA PHE A 33 5.43 -7.29 4.63
C PHE A 33 5.67 -7.08 3.12
N TYR A 34 5.99 -5.85 2.73
CA TYR A 34 6.34 -5.52 1.34
C TYR A 34 7.82 -5.76 1.00
N ASN A 35 8.63 -6.29 1.92
CA ASN A 35 10.08 -6.44 1.74
C ASN A 35 10.79 -5.15 1.25
N ILE A 36 10.37 -3.99 1.76
CA ILE A 36 10.95 -2.68 1.43
C ILE A 36 11.51 -1.99 2.67
N THR A 37 12.29 -0.94 2.44
CA THR A 37 12.79 -0.07 3.52
C THR A 37 11.69 0.88 4.02
N ARG A 38 11.83 1.39 5.25
CA ARG A 38 10.92 2.42 5.78
C ARG A 38 10.92 3.72 4.95
N PRO A 39 12.05 4.23 4.45
CA PRO A 39 12.06 5.35 3.51
C PRO A 39 11.25 5.08 2.23
N THR A 40 11.35 3.88 1.67
CA THR A 40 10.52 3.49 0.51
C THR A 40 9.04 3.51 0.87
N LEU A 41 8.66 2.93 2.00
CA LEU A 41 7.27 2.94 2.47
C LEU A 41 6.76 4.37 2.67
N LEU A 42 7.58 5.28 3.21
CA LEU A 42 7.23 6.70 3.37
C LEU A 42 6.94 7.36 2.02
N LYS A 43 7.76 7.11 1.00
CA LYS A 43 7.51 7.59 -0.36
C LYS A 43 6.19 7.03 -0.90
N TRP A 44 5.93 5.76 -0.67
CA TRP A 44 4.68 5.15 -1.13
C TRP A 44 3.45 5.78 -0.47
N ILE A 45 3.49 6.03 0.83
CA ILE A 45 2.41 6.73 1.52
C ILE A 45 2.23 8.14 0.94
N ARG A 46 3.32 8.89 0.77
CA ARG A 46 3.27 10.25 0.22
C ARG A 46 2.60 10.33 -1.16
N TYR A 47 2.90 9.38 -2.04
CA TYR A 47 2.53 9.48 -3.45
C TYR A 47 1.32 8.62 -3.84
N PHE A 48 1.05 7.54 -3.13
CA PHE A 48 0.01 6.57 -3.49
C PHE A 48 -1.07 6.42 -2.42
N GLN A 49 -1.00 7.19 -1.33
CA GLN A 49 -2.06 7.22 -0.31
C GLN A 49 -2.45 8.64 0.07
N SER A 50 -3.47 9.18 -0.59
CA SER A 50 -3.98 10.54 -0.36
C SER A 50 -4.75 10.70 0.95
N GLU A 51 -5.34 9.61 1.46
CA GLU A 51 -6.18 9.63 2.66
C GLU A 51 -5.39 9.83 3.97
N ILE A 52 -4.07 9.63 3.93
CA ILE A 52 -3.22 9.74 5.12
C ILE A 52 -2.30 10.95 4.94
N PRO A 53 -2.56 12.07 5.64
CA PRO A 53 -1.67 13.22 5.63
C PRO A 53 -0.24 12.79 6.03
N ILE A 54 0.75 13.28 5.28
CA ILE A 54 2.14 12.87 5.49
C ILE A 54 2.65 13.28 6.87
N ASP A 55 2.19 14.43 7.40
CA ASP A 55 2.55 14.92 8.71
C ASP A 55 2.01 14.00 9.80
N ASP A 56 0.74 13.58 9.70
CA ASP A 56 0.15 12.59 10.59
C ASP A 56 0.90 11.27 10.54
N TRP A 57 1.22 10.80 9.32
CA TRP A 57 2.02 9.60 9.15
C TRP A 57 3.34 9.71 9.89
N GLN A 58 4.09 10.81 9.76
CA GLN A 58 5.41 10.95 10.37
C GLN A 58 5.37 10.86 11.91
N HIS A 59 4.44 11.58 12.54
CA HIS A 59 4.31 11.63 14.01
C HIS A 59 3.75 10.34 14.62
N LYS A 60 2.98 9.57 13.85
CA LYS A 60 2.31 8.37 14.35
C LYS A 60 3.28 7.22 14.60
N ARG A 61 3.32 6.68 15.83
CA ARG A 61 4.21 5.55 16.16
C ARG A 61 3.76 4.23 15.53
N ASN A 62 2.46 3.93 15.61
CA ASN A 62 1.85 2.68 15.15
C ASN A 62 0.57 2.95 14.37
N LEU A 63 0.28 2.08 13.42
CA LEU A 63 -0.91 2.10 12.57
C LEU A 63 -2.02 1.29 13.23
N THR A 64 -3.25 1.77 13.10
CA THR A 64 -4.44 0.99 13.39
C THR A 64 -4.63 -0.09 12.32
N ARG A 65 -5.38 -1.13 12.66
CA ARG A 65 -5.68 -2.21 11.72
C ARG A 65 -6.43 -1.71 10.47
N LEU A 66 -7.32 -0.73 10.63
CA LEU A 66 -8.05 -0.13 9.50
C LEU A 66 -7.11 0.59 8.54
N GLU A 67 -6.13 1.34 9.06
CA GLU A 67 -5.12 1.98 8.21
C GLU A 67 -4.28 0.96 7.45
N VAL A 68 -3.86 -0.12 8.12
CA VAL A 68 -3.10 -1.19 7.45
C VAL A 68 -3.93 -1.84 6.34
N ILE A 69 -5.22 -2.09 6.58
CA ILE A 69 -6.13 -2.63 5.58
C ILE A 69 -6.28 -1.66 4.41
N GLY A 70 -6.52 -0.37 4.67
CA GLY A 70 -6.64 0.66 3.64
C GLY A 70 -5.38 0.79 2.80
N ILE A 71 -4.20 0.78 3.44
CA ILE A 71 -2.92 0.82 2.73
C ILE A 71 -2.74 -0.43 1.86
N LYS A 72 -3.05 -1.62 2.38
CA LYS A 72 -2.95 -2.88 1.61
C LYS A 72 -3.94 -2.93 0.46
N ALA A 73 -5.14 -2.38 0.63
CA ALA A 73 -6.13 -2.27 -0.44
C ALA A 73 -5.65 -1.33 -1.56
N SER A 74 -5.04 -0.19 -1.20
CA SER A 74 -4.49 0.77 -2.17
C SER A 74 -3.24 0.23 -2.88
N PHE A 75 -2.28 -0.29 -2.12
CA PHE A 75 -0.99 -0.76 -2.66
C PHE A 75 -1.11 -2.11 -3.36
N GLY A 76 -2.12 -2.91 -3.04
CA GLY A 76 -2.23 -4.30 -3.43
C GLY A 76 -1.47 -5.24 -2.48
N SER A 77 -1.84 -6.51 -2.53
CA SER A 77 -1.32 -7.57 -1.64
C SER A 77 -0.36 -8.54 -2.31
N ASP A 78 -0.26 -8.53 -3.65
CA ASP A 78 0.63 -9.41 -4.38
C ASP A 78 2.07 -8.89 -4.33
N THR A 79 2.84 -9.38 -3.38
CA THR A 79 4.21 -8.92 -3.15
C THR A 79 5.17 -9.30 -4.28
N SER A 80 4.78 -10.20 -5.20
CA SER A 80 5.60 -10.52 -6.38
C SER A 80 5.63 -9.37 -7.39
N LEU A 81 4.66 -8.47 -7.33
CA LEU A 81 4.55 -7.29 -8.20
C LEU A 81 5.18 -6.05 -7.58
N ILE A 82 6.02 -6.19 -6.55
CA ILE A 82 6.83 -5.09 -6.05
C ILE A 82 8.05 -4.95 -6.96
N LEU A 83 7.93 -4.10 -7.97
CA LEU A 83 8.91 -4.03 -9.04
C LEU A 83 9.65 -2.70 -9.07
N THR A 84 10.95 -2.78 -9.33
CA THR A 84 11.76 -1.62 -9.70
C THR A 84 11.50 -1.21 -11.14
N LYS A 85 11.84 0.04 -11.49
CA LYS A 85 11.77 0.50 -12.90
C LYS A 85 12.50 -0.44 -13.87
N LYS A 86 13.65 -0.97 -13.44
CA LYS A 86 14.47 -1.91 -14.22
C LYS A 86 13.73 -3.22 -14.44
N GLN A 87 13.14 -3.79 -13.39
CA GLN A 87 12.37 -5.03 -13.49
C GLN A 87 11.11 -4.87 -14.34
N ILE A 88 10.44 -3.71 -14.29
CA ILE A 88 9.31 -3.41 -15.17
C ILE A 88 9.75 -3.44 -16.64
N ALA A 89 10.88 -2.82 -16.97
CA ALA A 89 11.43 -2.85 -18.33
C ALA A 89 11.77 -4.28 -18.78
N GLU A 90 12.43 -5.07 -17.91
CA GLU A 90 12.75 -6.47 -18.17
C GLU A 90 11.49 -7.33 -18.43
N LEU A 91 10.45 -7.18 -17.60
CA LEU A 91 9.20 -7.96 -17.72
C LEU A 91 8.32 -7.55 -18.91
N SER A 92 8.43 -6.29 -19.34
CA SER A 92 7.72 -5.78 -20.54
C SER A 92 8.51 -5.97 -21.84
N ALA A 93 9.62 -6.71 -21.81
CA ALA A 93 10.53 -6.89 -22.94
C ALA A 93 10.90 -5.54 -23.63
N SER A 94 10.99 -4.48 -22.84
CA SER A 94 11.20 -3.11 -23.30
C SER A 94 12.43 -2.49 -22.65
N ASP A 95 12.95 -1.41 -23.23
CA ASP A 95 14.01 -0.63 -22.59
C ASP A 95 13.43 0.44 -21.64
N TYR A 96 14.27 0.92 -20.72
CA TYR A 96 13.88 1.92 -19.72
C TYR A 96 13.32 3.21 -20.32
N LYS A 97 13.87 3.68 -21.44
CA LYS A 97 13.43 4.93 -22.08
C LYS A 97 12.02 4.75 -22.62
N THR A 98 11.76 3.63 -23.30
CA THR A 98 10.42 3.29 -23.81
C THR A 98 9.40 3.17 -22.68
N VAL A 99 9.75 2.52 -21.57
CA VAL A 99 8.88 2.47 -20.37
C VAL A 99 8.60 3.86 -19.83
N ALA A 100 9.64 4.68 -19.64
CA ALA A 100 9.49 6.02 -19.09
C ALA A 100 8.64 6.94 -19.97
N GLU A 101 8.80 6.87 -21.30
CA GLU A 101 7.97 7.62 -22.24
C GLU A 101 6.51 7.19 -22.20
N ASN A 102 6.24 5.88 -22.18
CA ASN A 102 4.86 5.37 -22.10
C ASN A 102 4.18 5.73 -20.79
N VAL A 103 4.89 5.64 -19.66
CA VAL A 103 4.40 6.08 -18.35
C VAL A 103 4.09 7.58 -18.38
N LYS A 104 4.98 8.42 -18.92
CA LYS A 104 4.75 9.88 -19.02
C LYS A 104 3.54 10.21 -19.90
N ARG A 105 3.35 9.51 -21.02
CA ARG A 105 2.22 9.70 -21.94
C ARG A 105 0.87 9.27 -21.34
N ASN A 106 0.88 8.34 -20.40
CA ASN A 106 -0.34 7.75 -19.82
C ASN A 106 -0.43 7.94 -18.29
N ILE A 107 0.26 8.95 -17.75
CA ILE A 107 0.43 9.14 -16.30
C ILE A 107 -0.93 9.23 -15.57
N ASP A 108 -1.89 9.94 -16.17
CA ASP A 108 -3.23 10.11 -15.64
C ASP A 108 -4.00 8.78 -15.56
N LYS A 109 -3.84 7.91 -16.56
CA LYS A 109 -4.49 6.58 -16.59
C LYS A 109 -3.92 5.64 -15.54
N LEU A 110 -2.62 5.76 -15.26
CA LEU A 110 -1.95 4.98 -14.23
C LEU A 110 -2.38 5.41 -12.82
N GLY A 111 -2.90 6.64 -12.68
CA GLY A 111 -3.29 7.22 -11.39
C GLY A 111 -2.08 7.54 -10.51
N ILE A 112 -0.98 7.95 -11.13
CA ILE A 112 0.24 8.38 -10.44
C ILE A 112 0.65 9.78 -10.93
N THR A 113 1.47 10.49 -10.16
CA THR A 113 2.04 11.77 -10.59
C THR A 113 3.43 11.58 -11.21
N ILE A 114 3.88 12.56 -12.00
CA ILE A 114 5.26 12.59 -12.52
C ILE A 114 6.26 12.56 -11.35
N ASP A 115 6.01 13.33 -10.30
CA ASP A 115 6.84 13.35 -9.10
C ASP A 115 6.95 11.97 -8.44
N ALA A 116 5.85 11.21 -8.40
CA ALA A 116 5.84 9.85 -7.88
C ALA A 116 6.72 8.92 -8.73
N TRP A 117 6.59 9.01 -10.06
CA TRP A 117 7.42 8.25 -11.00
C TRP A 117 8.89 8.60 -10.82
N GLU A 118 9.26 9.87 -10.76
CA GLU A 118 10.65 10.31 -10.67
C GLU A 118 11.27 10.00 -9.29
N SER A 119 10.50 10.16 -8.22
CA SER A 119 10.97 9.97 -6.84
C SER A 119 11.09 8.50 -6.41
N CYS A 120 10.33 7.60 -7.02
CA CYS A 120 10.27 6.18 -6.64
C CYS A 120 11.11 5.32 -7.58
N ASN A 121 11.95 4.46 -7.01
CA ASN A 121 12.71 3.46 -7.77
C ASN A 121 12.02 2.09 -7.81
N ILE A 122 11.13 1.84 -6.84
CA ILE A 122 10.36 0.62 -6.65
C ILE A 122 8.92 1.02 -6.33
N PHE A 123 7.96 0.29 -6.89
CA PHE A 123 6.55 0.67 -6.86
C PHE A 123 5.68 -0.33 -6.09
N PRO A 124 4.53 0.13 -5.55
CA PRO A 124 3.53 -0.76 -4.99
C PRO A 124 3.01 -1.77 -6.04
N PRO A 125 2.56 -2.96 -5.61
CA PRO A 125 1.99 -3.98 -6.49
C PRO A 125 0.94 -3.46 -7.47
N SER A 126 0.00 -2.65 -6.99
CA SER A 126 -1.09 -2.10 -7.81
C SER A 126 -0.59 -1.18 -8.92
N VAL A 127 0.45 -0.39 -8.65
CA VAL A 127 1.06 0.52 -9.63
C VAL A 127 1.89 -0.27 -10.64
N SER A 128 2.74 -1.18 -10.18
CA SER A 128 3.53 -2.05 -11.04
C SER A 128 2.66 -2.86 -11.99
N LYS A 129 1.56 -3.43 -11.49
CA LYS A 129 0.58 -4.17 -12.30
C LYS A 129 0.02 -3.30 -13.42
N LYS A 130 -0.49 -2.11 -13.10
CA LYS A 130 -1.04 -1.18 -14.10
C LYS A 130 -0.01 -0.78 -15.17
N ILE A 131 1.24 -0.57 -14.76
CA ILE A 131 2.30 -0.23 -15.72
C ILE A 131 2.57 -1.41 -16.67
N LEU A 132 2.64 -2.63 -16.15
CA LEU A 132 2.82 -3.83 -16.99
C LEU A 132 1.62 -4.05 -17.93
N GLU A 133 0.39 -3.93 -17.43
CA GLU A 133 -0.84 -4.09 -18.24
C GLU A 133 -0.98 -3.03 -19.34
N MET A 134 -0.34 -1.87 -19.18
CA MET A 134 -0.32 -0.82 -20.20
C MET A 134 0.76 -1.07 -21.28
N LEU A 135 1.84 -1.77 -20.94
CA LEU A 135 2.98 -2.04 -21.83
C LEU A 135 2.85 -3.36 -22.59
N GLY A 136 2.07 -4.32 -22.08
CA GLY A 136 1.66 -5.56 -22.76
C GLY A 136 0.27 -5.43 -23.39
#